data_AF-K1PMP2-F1
#
_entry.id   AF-K1PMP2-F1
#
_cell.length_a   1.000
_cell.length_b   1.000
_cell.length_c   1.000
_cell.angle_alpha   90.00
_cell.angle_beta   90.00
_cell.angle_gamma   90.00
#
_symmetry.space_group_name_H-M   'P 1'
#
loop_
_entity.id
_entity.type
_entity.pdbx_description
1 polymer ?
#
loop_
_entity_poly.entity_id
_entity_poly.type
_entity_poly.pdbx_seq_one_letter_code
_entity_poly.pdbx_strand_id
1 'polypeptide(L)'
;MANLNAYVADQSNIGKVFTSGDKSYTLAKADNFSYTDPVDHSISKNQGIRLIFSDDSRIIFRLSGTGSSGATIRMYLEGYESDPAKYDMDPQVVLRPLIDIALKLSQLPELTGRDAPTVIT
;
A
#
# COMPACT_ATOMS: atom_id res chain seq x y z
N MET A 1 6.12 -5.69 -9.50
CA MET A 1 6.49 -5.38 -8.11
C MET A 1 7.96 -4.97 -7.91
N ALA A 2 8.84 -5.07 -8.93
CA ALA A 2 10.26 -4.72 -8.79
C ALA A 2 10.48 -3.28 -8.32
N ASN A 3 9.78 -2.29 -8.91
CA ASN A 3 9.89 -0.88 -8.55
C ASN A 3 9.57 -0.64 -7.07
N LEU A 4 8.46 -1.20 -6.59
CA LEU A 4 8.07 -1.11 -5.18
C LEU A 4 9.06 -1.82 -4.26
N ASN A 5 9.60 -2.98 -4.64
CA ASN A 5 10.64 -3.66 -3.86
C ASN A 5 11.91 -2.80 -3.73
N ALA A 6 12.36 -2.18 -4.84
CA ALA A 6 13.49 -1.26 -4.82
C ALA A 6 13.21 -0.04 -3.94
N TYR A 7 11.99 0.51 -4.04
CA TYR A 7 11.55 1.65 -3.25
C TYR A 7 11.59 1.36 -1.74
N VAL A 8 11.03 0.23 -1.29
CA VAL A 8 11.01 -0.11 0.14
C VAL A 8 12.36 -0.58 0.68
N ALA A 9 13.28 -1.02 -0.19
CA ALA A 9 14.65 -1.33 0.20
C ALA A 9 15.50 -0.07 0.45
N ASP A 10 15.18 1.04 -0.20
CA ASP A 10 15.89 2.30 -0.05
C ASP A 10 15.40 3.09 1.19
N GLN A 11 16.21 3.05 2.25
CA GLN A 11 15.92 3.73 3.52
C GLN A 11 15.91 5.27 3.42
N SER A 12 16.47 5.85 2.35
CA SER A 12 16.38 7.31 2.13
C SER A 12 14.96 7.78 1.83
N ASN A 13 14.03 6.84 1.57
CA ASN A 13 12.62 7.14 1.40
C ASN A 13 11.89 7.43 2.71
N ILE A 14 12.41 6.97 3.85
CA ILE A 14 11.79 7.21 5.16
C ILE A 14 11.87 8.71 5.49
N GLY A 15 10.77 9.26 6.00
CA GLY A 15 10.61 10.69 6.26
C GLY A 15 10.13 11.51 5.06
N LYS A 16 10.04 10.93 3.85
CA LYS A 16 9.44 11.62 2.71
C LYS A 16 7.95 11.89 2.97
N VAL A 17 7.51 13.09 2.56
CA VAL A 17 6.13 13.54 2.70
C VAL A 17 5.42 13.41 1.36
N PHE A 18 4.23 12.81 1.39
CA PHE A 18 3.34 12.63 0.24
C PHE A 18 2.07 13.43 0.48
N THR A 19 1.79 14.39 -0.40
CA THR A 19 0.59 15.22 -0.31
C THR A 19 -0.33 14.92 -1.48
N SER A 20 -1.61 14.69 -1.18
CA SER A 20 -2.68 14.65 -2.17
C SER A 20 -3.95 15.25 -1.56
N GLY A 21 -4.62 16.14 -2.31
CA GLY A 21 -5.75 16.90 -1.78
C GLY A 21 -5.39 17.72 -0.55
N ASP A 22 -6.17 17.55 0.52
CA ASP A 22 -6.00 18.21 1.83
C ASP A 22 -5.11 17.40 2.80
N LYS A 23 -4.67 16.19 2.43
CA LYS A 23 -3.91 15.29 3.32
C LYS A 23 -2.43 15.22 2.94
N SER A 24 -1.60 15.10 3.99
CA SER A 24 -0.16 14.86 3.87
C SER A 24 0.25 13.69 4.75
N TYR A 25 1.00 12.76 4.17
CA TYR A 25 1.43 11.52 4.82
C TYR A 25 2.95 11.45 4.84
N THR A 26 3.54 11.32 6.03
CA THR A 26 4.99 11.15 6.19
C THR A 26 5.31 9.67 6.31
N LEU A 27 6.14 9.14 5.40
CA LEU A 27 6.49 7.71 5.40
C LEU A 27 7.35 7.38 6.61
N ALA A 28 6.79 6.62 7.56
CA ALA A 28 7.48 6.24 8.79
C ALA A 28 8.21 4.90 8.65
N LYS A 29 7.65 3.97 7.88
CA LYS A 29 8.25 2.66 7.63
C LYS A 29 7.86 2.13 6.25
N ALA A 30 8.80 1.50 5.58
CA ALA A 30 8.57 0.78 4.34
C ALA A 30 9.31 -0.56 4.37
N ASP A 31 8.61 -1.66 4.11
CA ASP A 31 9.21 -2.99 4.07
C ASP A 31 8.49 -3.96 3.13
N ASN A 32 9.12 -5.11 2.89
CA ASN A 32 8.44 -6.29 2.37
C ASN A 32 8.26 -7.29 3.51
N PHE A 33 7.01 -7.52 3.89
CA PHE A 33 6.64 -8.20 5.11
C PHE A 33 7.20 -9.63 5.18
N SER A 34 7.74 -9.97 6.35
CA SER A 34 8.18 -11.30 6.71
C SER A 34 7.59 -11.65 8.06
N TYR A 35 7.14 -12.90 8.21
CA TYR A 35 6.63 -13.44 9.46
C TYR A 35 7.48 -14.64 9.88
N THR A 36 7.81 -14.71 11.17
CA THR A 36 8.42 -15.88 11.81
C THR A 36 7.40 -16.45 12.76
N ASP A 37 6.99 -17.70 12.52
CA ASP A 37 6.01 -18.37 13.37
C ASP A 37 6.62 -18.69 14.75
N PRO A 38 5.99 -18.29 15.87
CA PRO A 38 6.55 -18.51 17.20
C PRO A 38 6.46 -19.97 17.68
N VAL A 39 5.69 -20.83 17.00
CA VAL A 39 5.48 -22.24 17.36
C VAL A 39 6.49 -23.12 16.62
N ASP A 40 6.59 -22.99 15.29
CA ASP A 40 7.45 -23.85 14.47
C ASP A 40 8.70 -23.16 13.92
N HIS A 41 8.85 -21.84 14.16
CA HIS A 41 9.98 -21.01 13.71
C HIS A 41 10.16 -20.95 12.19
N SER A 42 9.15 -21.38 11.42
CA SER A 42 9.14 -21.20 9.97
C SER A 42 9.10 -19.72 9.60
N ILE A 43 9.77 -19.37 8.50
CA ILE A 43 9.89 -17.98 8.04
C ILE A 43 9.19 -17.82 6.70
N SER A 44 8.09 -17.07 6.71
CA SER A 44 7.35 -16.68 5.51
C SER A 44 7.80 -15.29 5.07
N LYS A 45 8.67 -15.23 4.05
CA LYS A 45 9.17 -13.97 3.46
C LYS A 45 8.28 -13.49 2.32
N ASN A 46 8.45 -12.23 1.92
CA ASN A 46 7.81 -11.62 0.74
C ASN A 46 6.27 -11.61 0.78
N GLN A 47 5.68 -11.46 1.96
CA GLN A 47 4.23 -11.62 2.19
C GLN A 47 3.40 -10.37 1.85
N GLY A 48 4.06 -9.28 1.47
CA GLY A 48 3.40 -8.06 1.01
C GLY A 48 4.27 -6.84 1.23
N ILE A 49 4.29 -5.93 0.26
CA ILE A 49 4.98 -4.66 0.40
C ILE A 49 4.11 -3.73 1.23
N ARG A 50 4.66 -3.11 2.26
CA ARG A 50 3.94 -2.20 3.16
C ARG A 50 4.61 -0.83 3.16
N LEU A 51 3.80 0.21 3.04
CA LEU A 51 4.14 1.59 3.33
C LEU A 51 3.29 2.01 4.53
N ILE A 52 3.92 2.40 5.62
CA ILE A 52 3.28 2.78 6.88
C ILE A 52 3.65 4.22 7.15
N PHE A 53 2.64 5.05 7.35
CA PHE A 53 2.79 6.49 7.57
C PHE A 53 2.76 6.81 9.07
N SER A 54 3.25 7.99 9.43
CA SER A 54 3.36 8.44 10.83
C SER A 54 2.02 8.67 11.54
N ASP A 55 0.93 8.78 10.77
CA ASP A 55 -0.45 8.91 11.25
C ASP A 55 -1.17 7.55 11.37
N ASP A 56 -0.42 6.44 11.32
CA ASP A 56 -0.91 5.06 11.29
C ASP A 56 -1.67 4.64 10.01
N SER A 57 -1.76 5.51 9.00
CA SER A 57 -2.26 5.14 7.68
C SER A 57 -1.31 4.15 6.99
N ARG A 58 -1.86 3.27 6.13
CA ARG A 58 -1.10 2.19 5.47
C ARG A 58 -1.52 1.97 4.02
N ILE A 59 -0.53 1.66 3.18
CA ILE A 59 -0.71 1.11 1.84
C ILE A 59 -0.02 -0.25 1.79
N ILE A 60 -0.73 -1.29 1.35
CA ILE A 60 -0.20 -2.65 1.24
C ILE A 60 -0.44 -3.19 -0.16
N PHE A 61 0.60 -3.75 -0.77
CA PHE A 61 0.51 -4.45 -2.05
C PHE A 61 0.87 -5.92 -1.90
N ARG A 62 0.03 -6.80 -2.44
CA ARG A 62 0.29 -8.25 -2.51
C ARG A 62 0.14 -8.73 -3.94
N LEU A 63 1.12 -9.48 -4.41
CA LEU A 63 1.03 -10.22 -5.68
C LEU A 63 0.64 -11.66 -5.35
N SER A 64 -0.40 -12.16 -5.99
CA SER A 64 -0.95 -13.49 -5.75
C SER A 64 -1.24 -14.22 -7.06
N GLY A 65 -1.25 -15.55 -7.02
CA GLY A 65 -1.69 -16.39 -8.13
C GLY A 65 -0.81 -16.31 -9.36
N THR A 66 0.50 -16.52 -9.26
CA THR A 66 1.42 -16.50 -10.44
C THR A 66 1.32 -17.77 -11.32
N GLY A 67 0.14 -18.38 -11.39
CA GLY A 67 -0.11 -19.62 -12.15
C GLY A 67 -0.47 -19.38 -13.62
N SER A 68 -1.00 -20.40 -14.29
CA SER A 68 -1.37 -20.39 -15.71
C SER A 68 -2.42 -19.33 -16.09
N SER A 69 -3.22 -18.86 -15.14
CA SER A 69 -4.30 -17.87 -15.35
C SER A 69 -3.86 -16.42 -15.19
N GLY A 70 -2.55 -16.16 -15.10
CA GLY A 70 -2.01 -14.82 -14.84
C GLY A 70 -2.06 -14.44 -13.36
N ALA A 71 -1.44 -13.32 -13.01
CA ALA A 71 -1.28 -12.88 -11.63
C ALA A 71 -2.33 -11.84 -11.20
N THR A 72 -2.69 -11.86 -9.92
CA THR A 72 -3.56 -10.87 -9.28
C THR A 72 -2.76 -9.99 -8.33
N ILE A 73 -2.81 -8.67 -8.55
CA ILE A 73 -2.33 -7.67 -7.60
C ILE A 73 -3.50 -7.25 -6.72
N ARG A 74 -3.29 -7.32 -5.40
CA ARG A 74 -4.23 -6.79 -4.39
C ARG A 74 -3.59 -5.58 -3.75
N MET A 75 -4.31 -4.47 -3.76
CA MET A 75 -3.94 -3.22 -3.10
C MET A 75 -4.91 -3.00 -1.94
N TYR A 76 -4.37 -2.80 -0.74
CA TYR A 76 -5.13 -2.51 0.46
C TYR A 76 -4.74 -1.12 0.94
N LEU A 77 -5.73 -0.34 1.34
CA LEU A 77 -5.58 1.03 1.78
C LEU A 77 -6.29 1.18 3.13
N GLU A 78 -5.62 1.82 4.05
CA GLU A 78 -6.16 2.12 5.37
C GLU A 78 -5.75 3.54 5.71
N GLY A 79 -6.73 4.42 5.85
CA GLY A 79 -6.53 5.79 6.29
C GLY A 79 -7.06 5.94 7.69
N TYR A 80 -6.20 6.33 8.63
CA TYR A 80 -6.66 6.76 9.93
C TYR A 80 -7.37 8.12 9.80
N GLU A 81 -8.48 8.28 10.51
CA GLU A 81 -9.23 9.52 10.54
C GLU A 81 -9.65 9.81 11.98
N SER A 82 -9.23 10.96 12.50
CA SER A 82 -9.53 11.39 13.86
C SER A 82 -10.62 12.45 13.91
N ASP A 83 -10.97 13.09 12.79
CA ASP A 83 -12.02 14.09 12.70
C ASP A 83 -13.41 13.43 12.66
N PRO A 84 -14.26 13.60 13.70
CA PRO A 84 -15.60 13.01 13.74
C PRO A 84 -16.51 13.47 12.59
N ALA A 85 -16.27 14.66 12.02
CA ALA A 85 -17.03 15.14 10.87
C ALA A 85 -16.82 14.28 9.61
N LYS A 86 -15.74 13.48 9.58
CA LYS A 86 -15.38 12.63 8.44
C LYS A 86 -15.79 11.16 8.62
N TYR A 87 -16.34 10.77 9.77
CA TYR A 87 -16.65 9.35 10.07
C TYR A 87 -17.78 8.78 9.21
N ASP A 88 -18.79 9.58 8.89
CA ASP A 88 -19.94 9.16 8.06
C ASP A 88 -19.73 9.46 6.57
N MET A 89 -18.54 9.93 6.17
CA MET A 89 -18.22 10.18 4.77
C MET A 89 -17.98 8.87 4.01
N ASP A 90 -18.25 8.90 2.70
CA ASP A 90 -17.93 7.77 1.82
C ASP A 90 -16.43 7.42 1.91
N PRO A 91 -16.07 6.16 2.26
CA PRO A 91 -14.68 5.73 2.32
C PRO A 91 -13.90 5.97 1.01
N GLN A 92 -14.54 5.92 -0.16
CA GLN A 92 -13.89 6.20 -1.44
C GLN A 92 -13.43 7.66 -1.55
N VAL A 93 -14.15 8.58 -0.90
CA VAL A 93 -13.77 10.00 -0.82
C VAL A 93 -12.66 10.17 0.21
N VAL A 94 -12.82 9.59 1.40
CA VAL A 94 -11.83 9.71 2.50
C VAL A 94 -10.48 9.10 2.13
N LEU A 95 -10.48 7.97 1.42
CA LEU A 95 -9.28 7.26 1.00
C LEU A 95 -8.67 7.81 -0.30
N ARG A 96 -9.32 8.75 -0.98
CA ARG A 96 -8.85 9.25 -2.29
C ARG A 96 -7.40 9.74 -2.27
N PRO A 97 -6.95 10.52 -1.26
CA PRO A 97 -5.54 10.90 -1.16
C PRO A 97 -4.56 9.71 -1.14
N LEU A 98 -4.90 8.65 -0.39
CA LEU A 98 -4.07 7.43 -0.32
C LEU A 98 -4.11 6.62 -1.62
N ILE A 99 -5.27 6.56 -2.31
CA ILE A 99 -5.39 5.92 -3.63
C ILE A 99 -4.42 6.59 -4.61
N ASP A 100 -4.43 7.92 -4.69
CA ASP A 100 -3.59 8.68 -5.63
C ASP A 100 -2.10 8.45 -5.34
N ILE A 101 -1.71 8.47 -4.06
CA ILE A 101 -0.33 8.19 -3.63
C ILE A 101 0.07 6.76 -3.98
N ALA A 102 -0.80 5.78 -3.71
CA ALA A 102 -0.55 4.36 -3.97
C ALA A 102 -0.36 4.11 -5.47
N LEU A 103 -1.22 4.67 -6.33
CA LEU A 103 -1.12 4.53 -7.78
C LEU A 103 0.17 5.18 -8.31
N LYS A 104 0.50 6.38 -7.85
CA LYS A 104 1.72 7.10 -8.25
C LYS A 104 3.00 6.35 -7.86
N LEU A 105 3.08 5.86 -6.63
CA LEU A 105 4.26 5.12 -6.14
C LEU A 105 4.42 3.77 -6.85
N SER A 106 3.31 3.07 -7.08
CA SER A 106 3.32 1.73 -7.65
C SER A 106 3.48 1.70 -9.17
N GLN A 107 3.11 2.80 -9.86
CA GLN A 107 3.01 2.88 -11.32
C GLN A 107 2.14 1.75 -11.88
N LEU A 108 1.10 1.35 -11.13
CA LEU A 108 0.23 0.23 -11.50
C LEU A 108 -0.43 0.43 -12.87
N PRO A 109 -1.01 1.60 -13.19
CA PRO A 109 -1.62 1.82 -14.50
C PRO A 109 -0.64 1.65 -15.65
N GLU A 110 0.57 2.21 -15.53
CA GLU A 110 1.60 2.16 -16.56
C GLU A 110 2.16 0.75 -16.73
N LEU A 111 2.32 0.01 -15.64
CA LEU A 111 2.91 -1.34 -15.66
C LEU A 111 1.91 -2.44 -16.02
N THR A 112 0.61 -2.20 -15.84
CA THR A 112 -0.43 -3.22 -16.04
C THR A 112 -1.40 -2.91 -17.18
N GLY A 113 -1.42 -1.66 -17.66
CA GLY A 113 -2.40 -1.16 -18.63
C GLY A 113 -3.83 -1.08 -18.06
N ARG A 114 -4.01 -1.14 -16.73
CA ARG A 114 -5.32 -1.06 -16.06
C ARG A 114 -5.58 0.36 -15.58
N ASP A 115 -6.72 0.91 -15.99
CA ASP A 115 -7.24 2.20 -15.54
C ASP A 115 -8.11 2.10 -14.28
N ALA A 116 -8.69 0.91 -14.02
CA ALA A 116 -9.54 0.64 -12.88
C ALA A 116 -9.28 -0.74 -12.25
N PRO A 117 -9.54 -0.92 -10.94
CA PRO A 117 -9.51 -2.22 -10.31
C PRO A 117 -10.64 -3.10 -10.87
N THR A 118 -10.40 -4.42 -10.96
CA THR A 118 -11.44 -5.38 -11.37
C THR A 118 -12.48 -5.61 -10.27
N VAL A 119 -12.10 -5.46 -9.00
CA VAL A 119 -12.96 -5.63 -7.83
C VAL A 119 -12.59 -4.59 -6.77
N ILE A 120 -13.60 -4.03 -6.10
CA ILE A 120 -13.47 -3.18 -4.91
C ILE A 120 -14.30 -3.84 -3.80
N THR A 121 -13.78 -3.83 -2.57
CA THR A 121 -14.41 -4.35 -1.35
C THR A 121 -14.22 -3.36 -0.22
#